data_AF-A0A6J2YFU4-F1
#
_entry.id   AF-A0A6J2YFU4-F1
#
_cell.length_a   1.000
_cell.length_b   1.000
_cell.length_c   1.000
_cell.angle_alpha   90.00
_cell.angle_beta   90.00
_cell.angle_gamma   90.00
#
_symmetry.space_group_name_H-M   'P 1'
#
loop_
_entity.id
_entity.type
_entity.pdbx_description
1 polymer ?
#
loop_
_entity_poly.entity_id
_entity_poly.type
_entity_poly.pdbx_seq_one_letter_code
_entity_poly.pdbx_strand_id
1 'polypeptide(L)'
;MAGHKISAFDRARFIALHEEGLSRHQIADRLNLVRSIVSRIIQRYMDTGNVRSRPRLGRPRITTERQNRYLAQFARRNRIGLISDDYRQRVWREAGRQHRLNTALAVAPYQGGTEMFWGGIMYNRRTELIHIPEVMNAHLYVETVIRPIIYPLREEIGNNFILMDDNARPHRARIVQVALNEGK
;
A
#
# COMPACT_ATOMS: atom_id res chain seq x y z
N MET A 1 2.89 23.02 -0.26
CA MET A 1 3.57 23.33 -1.54
C MET A 1 3.37 22.18 -2.51
N ALA A 2 2.67 22.41 -3.61
CA ALA A 2 2.45 21.39 -4.64
C ALA A 2 3.80 20.97 -5.26
N GLY A 3 4.11 19.67 -5.26
CA GLY A 3 5.35 19.17 -5.85
C GLY A 3 5.37 19.48 -7.34
N HIS A 4 6.26 20.38 -7.77
CA HIS A 4 6.45 20.72 -9.18
C HIS A 4 6.79 19.45 -9.96
N LYS A 5 5.86 18.97 -10.80
CA LYS A 5 6.03 17.73 -11.55
C LYS A 5 6.96 17.98 -12.73
N ILE A 6 8.23 17.66 -12.56
CA ILE A 6 9.26 17.82 -13.59
C ILE A 6 9.00 16.82 -14.72
N SER A 7 8.73 17.35 -15.91
CA SER A 7 8.44 16.57 -17.11
C SER A 7 9.69 15.84 -17.61
N ALA A 8 9.51 14.88 -18.51
CA ALA A 8 10.64 14.23 -19.18
C ALA A 8 11.44 15.23 -20.03
N PHE A 9 10.75 16.22 -20.61
CA PHE A 9 11.35 17.29 -21.39
C PHE A 9 12.26 18.20 -20.54
N ASP A 10 11.79 18.59 -19.36
CA ASP A 10 12.60 19.42 -18.44
C ASP A 10 13.89 18.69 -18.04
N ARG A 11 13.82 17.38 -17.79
CA ARG A 11 15.01 16.57 -17.47
C ARG A 11 16.00 16.49 -18.61
N ALA A 12 15.51 16.34 -19.84
CA ALA A 12 16.36 16.35 -21.03
C ALA A 12 17.07 17.69 -21.18
N ARG A 13 16.37 18.80 -20.92
CA ARG A 13 16.96 20.15 -20.91
C ARG A 13 18.05 20.30 -19.85
N PHE A 14 17.90 19.71 -18.66
CA PHE A 14 18.94 19.78 -17.63
C PHE A 14 20.23 19.05 -18.05
N ILE A 15 20.07 17.92 -18.74
CA ILE A 15 21.19 17.10 -19.20
C ILE A 15 21.90 17.79 -20.36
N ALA A 16 21.17 18.33 -21.34
CA ALA A 16 21.76 19.07 -22.46
C ALA A 16 22.61 20.26 -21.97
N LEU A 17 22.10 21.06 -21.03
CA LEU A 17 22.86 22.18 -20.46
C LEU A 17 24.08 21.71 -19.66
N HIS A 18 24.02 20.54 -19.04
CA HIS A 18 25.16 19.96 -18.34
C HIS A 18 26.23 19.44 -19.31
N GLU A 19 25.83 18.85 -20.45
CA GLU A 19 26.72 18.42 -21.53
C GLU A 19 27.38 19.61 -22.24
N GLU A 20 26.69 20.75 -22.33
CA GLU A 20 27.24 22.05 -22.77
C GLU A 20 28.23 22.66 -21.77
N GLY A 21 28.48 22.00 -20.62
CA GLY A 21 29.49 22.40 -19.63
C GLY A 21 28.99 23.37 -18.57
N LEU A 22 27.69 23.68 -18.50
CA LEU A 22 27.16 24.53 -17.43
C LEU A 22 27.19 23.79 -16.10
N SER A 23 27.56 24.51 -15.05
CA SER A 23 27.51 23.97 -13.69
C SER A 23 26.06 23.73 -13.25
N ARG A 24 25.87 22.75 -12.37
CA ARG A 24 24.55 22.44 -11.76
C ARG A 24 23.88 23.66 -11.10
N HIS A 25 24.68 24.64 -10.68
CA HIS A 25 24.20 25.91 -10.11
C HIS A 25 23.64 26.82 -11.21
N GLN A 26 24.41 27.07 -12.27
CA GLN A 26 23.98 27.89 -13.40
C GLN A 26 22.72 27.33 -14.08
N ILE A 27 22.58 25.99 -14.13
CA ILE A 27 21.39 25.32 -14.66
C ILE A 27 20.17 25.57 -13.76
N ALA A 28 20.34 25.55 -12.44
CA ALA A 28 19.27 25.82 -11.48
C ALA A 28 18.77 27.27 -11.59
N ASP A 29 19.69 28.23 -11.67
CA ASP A 29 19.36 29.66 -11.77
C ASP A 29 18.71 29.98 -13.12
N ARG A 30 19.25 29.46 -14.22
CA ARG A 30 18.73 29.66 -15.58
C ARG A 30 17.32 29.11 -15.77
N LEU A 31 16.95 28.09 -15.00
CA LEU A 31 15.65 27.43 -15.08
C LEU A 31 14.72 27.79 -13.92
N ASN A 32 15.15 28.65 -13.00
CA ASN A 32 14.44 29.04 -11.78
C ASN A 32 13.95 27.81 -10.97
N LEU A 33 14.84 26.84 -10.76
CA LEU A 33 14.56 25.60 -10.06
C LEU A 33 15.43 25.43 -8.82
N VAL A 34 14.95 24.62 -7.87
CA VAL A 34 15.73 24.30 -6.67
C VAL A 34 16.97 23.48 -7.05
N ARG A 35 18.16 23.93 -6.62
CA ARG A 35 19.45 23.27 -6.91
C ARG A 35 19.47 21.77 -6.62
N SER A 36 18.81 21.33 -5.54
CA SER A 36 18.74 19.91 -5.15
C SER A 36 18.02 19.03 -6.18
N ILE A 37 17.07 19.60 -6.93
CA ILE A 37 16.36 18.92 -8.02
C ILE A 37 17.30 18.67 -9.19
N VAL A 38 17.99 19.72 -9.64
CA VAL A 38 18.95 19.66 -10.76
C VAL A 38 20.08 18.68 -10.43
N SER A 39 20.64 18.77 -9.21
CA SER A 39 21.68 17.86 -8.75
C SER A 39 21.24 16.40 -8.76
N ARG A 40 20.04 16.10 -8.24
CA ARG A 40 19.50 14.74 -8.18
C ARG A 40 19.27 14.15 -9.57
N ILE A 41 18.79 14.96 -10.52
CA ILE A 41 18.50 14.51 -11.88
C ILE A 41 19.78 14.27 -12.68
N ILE A 42 20.74 15.20 -12.62
CA ILE A 42 22.03 15.04 -13.29
C ILE A 42 22.78 13.86 -12.69
N GLN A 43 22.83 13.72 -11.36
CA GLN A 43 23.51 12.59 -10.74
C GLN A 43 22.90 11.26 -11.19
N ARG A 44 21.56 11.15 -11.13
CA ARG A 44 20.86 9.96 -11.63
C ARG A 44 21.18 9.67 -13.11
N TYR A 45 21.30 10.69 -13.95
CA TYR A 45 21.67 10.52 -15.34
C TYR A 45 23.11 9.99 -15.48
N MET A 46 24.07 10.56 -14.76
CA MET A 46 25.46 10.05 -14.76
C MET A 46 25.53 8.58 -14.30
N ASP A 47 24.70 8.19 -13.33
CA ASP A 47 24.69 6.82 -12.79
C ASP A 47 23.98 5.80 -13.70
N THR A 48 23.03 6.24 -14.54
CA THR A 48 22.12 5.31 -15.27
C THR A 48 22.02 5.52 -16.77
N GLY A 49 22.53 6.64 -17.30
CA GLY A 49 22.37 7.07 -18.69
C GLY A 49 20.92 7.37 -19.11
N ASN A 50 19.95 7.40 -18.18
CA ASN A 50 18.53 7.43 -18.52
C ASN A 50 17.79 8.67 -17.99
N VAL A 51 17.18 9.41 -18.92
CA VAL A 51 16.40 10.64 -18.63
C VAL A 51 14.98 10.34 -18.15
N ARG A 52 14.40 9.23 -18.61
CA ARG A 52 13.00 8.86 -18.33
C ARG A 52 12.85 8.48 -16.86
N SER A 53 11.68 8.73 -16.28
CA SER A 53 11.33 8.12 -14.99
C SER A 53 11.34 6.61 -15.14
N ARG A 54 11.89 5.88 -14.16
CA ARG A 54 11.61 4.44 -14.07
C ARG A 54 10.11 4.27 -13.86
N PRO A 55 9.44 3.36 -14.60
CA PRO A 55 8.07 3.01 -14.25
C PRO A 55 8.08 2.54 -12.80
N ARG A 56 7.24 3.16 -11.96
CA ARG A 56 7.03 2.65 -10.61
C ARG A 56 6.27 1.35 -10.78
N LEU A 57 6.96 0.23 -10.59
CA LEU A 57 6.24 -1.00 -10.30
C LEU A 57 5.53 -0.75 -8.97
N GLY A 58 4.20 -0.87 -8.98
CA GLY A 58 3.44 -0.83 -7.73
C GLY A 58 3.97 -1.89 -6.77
N ARG A 59 3.59 -1.80 -5.49
CA ARG A 59 3.92 -2.86 -4.53
C ARG A 59 3.47 -4.21 -5.12
N PRO A 60 4.37 -5.19 -5.27
CA PRO A 60 3.99 -6.51 -5.78
C PRO A 60 2.81 -7.05 -4.99
N ARG A 61 1.86 -7.69 -5.68
CA ARG A 61 0.68 -8.26 -5.03
C ARG A 61 1.10 -9.35 -4.04
N ILE A 62 0.57 -9.26 -2.83
CA ILE A 62 0.84 -10.22 -1.74
C ILE A 62 -0.16 -11.38 -1.79
N THR A 63 -1.39 -11.15 -2.24
CA THR A 63 -2.42 -12.19 -2.38
C THR A 63 -2.23 -13.00 -3.66
N THR A 64 -2.53 -14.30 -3.58
CA THR A 64 -2.58 -15.22 -4.73
C THR A 64 -3.92 -15.13 -5.46
N GLU A 65 -3.98 -15.60 -6.71
CA GLU A 65 -5.25 -15.66 -7.46
C GLU A 65 -6.30 -16.57 -6.78
N ARG A 66 -5.87 -17.62 -6.09
CA ARG A 66 -6.77 -18.47 -5.29
C ARG A 66 -7.38 -17.69 -4.12
N GLN A 67 -6.56 -16.95 -3.38
CA GLN A 67 -7.04 -16.09 -2.29
C GLN A 67 -7.96 -14.99 -2.82
N ASN A 68 -7.64 -14.36 -3.96
CA ASN A 68 -8.50 -13.36 -4.57
C ASN A 68 -9.87 -13.94 -4.96
N ARG A 69 -9.91 -15.15 -5.54
CA ARG A 69 -11.17 -15.86 -5.85
C ARG A 69 -11.96 -16.19 -4.59
N TYR A 70 -11.29 -16.65 -3.54
CA TYR A 70 -11.92 -16.92 -2.25
C TYR A 70 -12.54 -15.65 -1.66
N LEU A 71 -11.78 -14.55 -1.59
CA LEU A 71 -12.27 -13.26 -1.09
C LEU A 71 -13.46 -12.74 -1.90
N ALA A 72 -13.42 -12.88 -3.22
CA ALA A 72 -14.53 -12.49 -4.09
C ALA A 72 -15.79 -13.34 -3.86
N GLN A 73 -15.64 -14.65 -3.69
CA GLN A 73 -16.77 -15.54 -3.38
C GLN A 73 -17.33 -15.27 -1.98
N PHE A 74 -16.45 -15.07 -1.00
CA PHE A 74 -16.80 -14.74 0.37
C PHE A 74 -17.61 -13.43 0.45
N ALA A 75 -17.11 -12.36 -0.17
CA ALA A 75 -17.81 -11.07 -0.22
C ALA A 75 -19.18 -11.17 -0.92
N ARG A 76 -19.28 -11.93 -2.02
CA ARG A 76 -20.55 -12.19 -2.71
C ARG A 76 -21.55 -12.93 -1.81
N ARG A 77 -21.08 -13.96 -1.10
CA ARG A 77 -21.92 -14.77 -0.19
C ARG A 77 -22.46 -13.94 0.97
N ASN A 78 -21.64 -13.06 1.52
CA ASN A 78 -22.01 -12.18 2.63
C ASN A 78 -22.66 -10.86 2.19
N ARG A 79 -23.02 -10.72 0.90
CA ARG A 79 -23.70 -9.55 0.31
C ARG A 79 -23.02 -8.22 0.61
N ILE A 80 -21.70 -8.22 0.67
CA ILE A 80 -20.93 -7.02 0.92
C ILE A 80 -20.73 -6.28 -0.38
N GLY A 81 -21.21 -5.04 -0.41
CA GLY A 81 -20.85 -4.10 -1.47
C GLY A 81 -19.36 -3.80 -1.36
N LEU A 82 -18.52 -4.53 -2.11
CA LEU A 82 -17.15 -4.13 -2.37
C LEU A 82 -17.19 -2.85 -3.22
N ILE A 83 -17.43 -1.71 -2.58
CA ILE A 83 -17.17 -0.41 -3.19
C ILE A 83 -15.65 -0.36 -3.32
N SER A 84 -15.14 -0.21 -4.53
CA SER A 84 -13.70 -0.01 -4.71
C SER A 84 -13.27 1.24 -3.97
N ASP A 85 -12.07 1.22 -3.39
CA ASP A 85 -11.47 2.35 -2.65
C ASP A 85 -11.36 3.66 -3.48
N ASP A 86 -11.64 3.60 -4.78
CA ASP A 86 -11.75 4.77 -5.64
C ASP A 86 -13.11 5.48 -5.54
N TYR A 87 -14.02 5.00 -4.68
CA TYR A 87 -15.38 5.48 -4.47
C TYR A 87 -16.23 5.54 -5.76
N ARG A 88 -15.85 4.76 -6.79
CA ARG A 88 -16.54 4.73 -8.08
C ARG A 88 -17.31 3.44 -8.24
N GLN A 89 -18.61 3.55 -8.45
CA GLN A 89 -19.40 2.42 -8.91
C GLN A 89 -19.11 2.16 -10.40
N ARG A 90 -18.63 0.95 -10.73
CA ARG A 90 -18.48 0.52 -12.12
C ARG A 90 -19.85 0.14 -12.67
N VAL A 91 -20.30 0.87 -13.68
CA VAL A 91 -21.56 0.61 -14.38
C VAL A 91 -21.22 0.05 -15.77
N TRP A 92 -21.87 -1.06 -16.15
CA TRP A 92 -21.75 -1.60 -17.50
C TRP A 92 -22.38 -0.62 -18.52
N ARG A 93 -21.74 -0.46 -19.68
CA ARG A 93 -22.24 0.41 -20.77
C ARG A 93 -22.15 -0.26 -22.13
N GLU A 94 -23.09 0.09 -22.99
CA GLU A 94 -23.11 -0.23 -24.42
C GLU A 94 -21.99 0.54 -25.16
N ALA A 95 -21.33 -0.11 -26.12
CA ALA A 95 -20.24 0.51 -26.87
C ALA A 95 -20.76 1.66 -27.77
N GLY A 96 -20.12 2.83 -27.70
CA GLY A 96 -20.37 3.95 -28.64
C GLY A 96 -21.14 5.16 -28.10
N ARG A 97 -21.58 5.19 -26.83
CA ARG A 97 -22.21 6.38 -26.22
C ARG A 97 -21.26 7.17 -25.31
N GLN A 98 -21.03 8.45 -25.64
CA GLN A 98 -20.32 9.40 -24.77
C GLN A 98 -21.29 9.99 -23.72
N HIS A 99 -20.86 10.12 -22.45
CA HIS A 99 -21.72 10.63 -21.37
C HIS A 99 -21.41 12.08 -20.96
N ARG A 100 -22.49 12.79 -20.57
CA ARG A 100 -22.49 14.02 -19.77
C ARG A 100 -22.02 13.74 -18.33
N LEU A 101 -21.31 14.69 -17.74
CA LEU A 101 -20.56 14.64 -16.46
C LEU A 101 -21.37 14.36 -15.18
N ASN A 102 -22.68 14.08 -15.27
CA ASN A 102 -23.60 14.09 -14.13
C ASN A 102 -23.97 12.67 -13.62
N THR A 103 -23.22 11.63 -13.98
CA THR A 103 -23.52 10.22 -13.63
C THR A 103 -22.73 9.69 -12.41
N ALA A 104 -22.18 10.56 -11.57
CA ALA A 104 -21.55 10.15 -10.31
C ALA A 104 -22.55 10.36 -9.17
N LEU A 105 -23.21 9.30 -8.74
CA LEU A 105 -23.96 9.30 -7.47
C LEU A 105 -22.93 9.27 -6.33
N ALA A 106 -23.06 10.20 -5.38
CA ALA A 106 -22.31 10.13 -4.14
C ALA A 106 -22.74 8.87 -3.38
N VAL A 107 -21.90 7.85 -3.37
CA VAL A 107 -22.11 6.67 -2.54
C VAL A 107 -21.64 7.04 -1.13
N ALA A 108 -22.54 6.99 -0.15
CA ALA A 108 -22.15 7.16 1.24
C ALA A 108 -21.10 6.08 1.57
N PRO A 109 -19.92 6.45 2.08
CA PRO A 109 -18.94 5.46 2.49
C PRO A 109 -19.56 4.58 3.59
N TYR A 110 -19.23 3.28 3.60
CA TYR A 110 -19.61 2.31 4.65
C TYR A 110 -21.04 1.74 4.65
N GLN A 111 -21.81 1.84 3.55
CA GLN A 111 -23.12 1.16 3.46
C GLN A 111 -23.06 -0.36 3.16
N GLY A 112 -21.90 -0.87 2.73
CA GLY A 112 -21.62 -2.31 2.67
C GLY A 112 -20.75 -2.68 3.86
N GLY A 113 -21.19 -3.60 4.71
CA GLY A 113 -20.46 -4.00 5.92
C GLY A 113 -18.99 -4.32 5.68
N THR A 114 -18.16 -4.17 6.72
CA THR A 114 -16.71 -4.43 6.64
C THR A 114 -16.39 -5.79 7.23
N GLU A 115 -15.70 -6.63 6.46
CA GLU A 115 -15.13 -7.89 6.97
C GLU A 115 -13.67 -7.66 7.31
N MET A 116 -13.26 -8.14 8.47
CA MET A 116 -11.87 -8.06 8.87
C MET A 116 -11.17 -9.38 8.58
N PHE A 117 -9.97 -9.29 8.04
CA PHE A 117 -9.08 -10.44 7.91
C PHE A 117 -7.76 -10.12 8.60
N TRP A 118 -7.18 -11.13 9.23
CA TRP A 118 -5.84 -11.05 9.81
C TRP A 118 -4.88 -11.92 9.01
N GLY A 119 -3.66 -11.43 8.80
CA GLY A 119 -2.58 -12.20 8.19
C GLY A 119 -1.22 -11.62 8.54
N GLY A 120 -0.29 -12.50 8.89
CA GLY A 120 1.10 -12.19 9.18
C GLY A 120 2.02 -12.45 7.99
N ILE A 121 3.08 -11.65 7.87
CA ILE A 121 4.12 -11.79 6.85
C ILE A 121 5.47 -11.85 7.55
N MET A 122 6.31 -12.79 7.12
CA MET A 122 7.68 -13.01 7.61
C MET A 122 8.65 -13.05 6.43
N TYR A 123 9.95 -13.11 6.70
CA TYR A 123 11.01 -13.02 5.67
C TYR A 123 10.83 -14.01 4.50
N ASN A 124 10.55 -15.29 4.81
CA ASN A 124 10.43 -16.37 3.82
C ASN A 124 9.04 -17.03 3.77
N ARG A 125 8.09 -16.62 4.61
CA ARG A 125 6.77 -17.25 4.73
C ARG A 125 5.68 -16.24 5.06
N ARG A 126 4.43 -16.67 4.91
CA ARG A 126 3.23 -15.92 5.28
C ARG A 126 2.32 -16.84 6.08
N THR A 127 1.52 -16.29 6.98
CA THR A 127 0.47 -17.07 7.62
C THR A 127 -0.72 -17.22 6.66
N GLU A 128 -1.64 -18.09 7.02
CA GLU A 128 -2.96 -18.06 6.38
C GLU A 128 -3.67 -16.73 6.68
N LEU A 129 -4.57 -16.35 5.77
CA LEU A 129 -5.42 -15.18 5.94
C LEU A 129 -6.70 -15.61 6.64
N ILE A 130 -6.87 -15.18 7.89
CA ILE A 130 -7.94 -15.64 8.78
C ILE A 130 -9.03 -14.60 8.81
N HIS A 131 -10.26 -15.06 8.63
CA HIS A 131 -11.45 -14.24 8.72
C HIS A 131 -11.79 -13.94 10.19
N ILE A 132 -12.03 -12.68 10.50
CA ILE A 132 -12.47 -12.20 11.81
C ILE A 132 -13.94 -11.77 11.62
N PRO A 133 -14.92 -12.58 12.07
CA PRO A 133 -16.33 -12.40 11.75
C PRO A 133 -16.99 -11.22 12.47
N GLU A 134 -16.31 -10.67 13.47
CA GLU A 134 -16.82 -9.59 14.31
C GLU A 134 -15.86 -8.40 14.30
N VAL A 135 -16.29 -7.28 14.89
CA VAL A 135 -15.41 -6.14 15.10
C VAL A 135 -14.27 -6.54 16.03
N MET A 136 -13.03 -6.37 15.55
CA MET A 136 -11.83 -6.71 16.29
C MET A 136 -11.81 -6.04 17.67
N ASN A 137 -11.75 -6.88 18.69
CA ASN A 137 -11.54 -6.49 20.08
C ASN A 137 -10.37 -7.27 20.68
N ALA A 138 -9.93 -6.87 21.87
CA ALA A 138 -8.76 -7.46 22.49
C ALA A 138 -8.91 -8.97 22.78
N HIS A 139 -10.11 -9.43 23.14
CA HIS A 139 -10.36 -10.84 23.43
C HIS A 139 -10.31 -11.68 22.14
N LEU A 140 -10.99 -11.22 21.08
CA LEU A 140 -10.93 -11.87 19.77
C LEU A 140 -9.50 -11.90 19.23
N TYR A 141 -8.71 -10.84 19.43
CA TYR A 141 -7.32 -10.85 19.02
C TYR A 141 -6.51 -11.94 19.74
N VAL A 142 -6.74 -12.15 21.05
CA VAL A 142 -6.09 -13.23 21.79
C VAL A 142 -6.50 -14.61 21.25
N GLU A 143 -7.81 -14.86 21.11
CA GLU A 143 -8.36 -16.18 20.77
C GLU A 143 -8.17 -16.56 19.30
N THR A 144 -8.20 -15.59 18.38
CA THR A 144 -8.13 -15.85 16.92
C THR A 144 -6.75 -15.62 16.32
N VAL A 145 -5.90 -14.81 16.96
CA VAL A 145 -4.57 -14.46 16.44
C VAL A 145 -3.47 -14.95 17.37
N ILE A 146 -3.48 -14.54 18.64
CA ILE A 146 -2.34 -14.78 19.53
C ILE A 146 -2.16 -16.27 19.83
N ARG A 147 -3.18 -16.91 20.41
CA ARG A 147 -3.11 -18.32 20.81
C ARG A 147 -2.91 -19.26 19.61
N PRO A 148 -3.71 -19.20 18.53
CA PRO A 148 -3.60 -20.18 17.45
C PRO A 148 -2.46 -19.92 16.46
N ILE A 149 -1.90 -18.71 16.40
CA ILE A 149 -0.91 -18.35 15.37
C ILE A 149 0.39 -17.86 15.98
N ILE A 150 0.33 -16.85 16.85
CA ILE A 150 1.53 -16.21 17.38
C ILE A 150 2.28 -17.16 18.31
N TYR A 151 1.58 -17.92 19.16
CA TYR A 151 2.23 -18.88 20.07
C TYR A 151 2.98 -19.97 19.29
N PRO A 152 2.38 -20.73 18.35
CA PRO A 152 3.12 -21.72 17.57
C PRO A 152 4.28 -21.12 16.77
N LEU A 153 4.11 -19.93 16.18
CA LEU A 153 5.18 -19.25 15.46
C LEU A 153 6.33 -18.85 16.37
N ARG A 154 6.02 -18.40 17.59
CA ARG A 154 7.04 -18.07 18.59
C ARG A 154 7.80 -19.31 19.02
N GLU A 155 7.13 -20.41 19.27
CA GLU A 155 7.78 -21.69 19.61
C GLU A 155 8.68 -22.19 18.47
N GLU A 156 8.23 -22.07 17.22
CA GLU A 156 9.01 -22.48 16.04
C GLU A 156 10.25 -21.59 15.82
N ILE A 157 10.11 -20.27 15.95
CA ILE A 157 11.19 -19.30 15.66
C ILE A 157 12.13 -19.11 16.87
N GLY A 158 11.63 -19.33 18.09
CA GLY A 158 12.36 -19.15 19.33
C GLY A 158 12.71 -17.68 19.61
N ASN A 159 13.89 -17.47 20.21
CA ASN A 159 14.31 -16.16 20.76
C ASN A 159 14.40 -15.01 19.75
N ASN A 160 14.41 -15.30 18.45
CA ASN A 160 14.45 -14.29 17.38
C ASN A 160 13.05 -13.81 16.96
N PHE A 161 11.99 -14.32 17.58
CA PHE A 161 10.63 -13.95 17.23
C PHE A 161 10.30 -12.53 17.67
N ILE A 162 9.95 -11.67 16.70
CA ILE A 162 9.47 -10.31 16.94
C ILE A 162 8.10 -10.17 16.27
N LEU A 163 7.06 -9.96 17.09
CA LEU A 163 5.74 -9.58 16.60
C LEU A 163 5.71 -8.07 16.34
N MET A 164 5.35 -7.69 15.11
CA MET A 164 5.13 -6.30 14.72
C MET A 164 3.70 -6.15 14.21
N ASP A 165 2.95 -5.22 14.81
CA ASP A 165 1.58 -4.85 14.49
C ASP A 165 1.41 -3.32 14.53
N ASP A 166 0.23 -2.83 14.18
CA ASP A 166 -0.12 -1.44 14.44
C ASP A 166 -0.52 -1.26 15.92
N ASN A 167 -0.42 -0.05 16.44
CA ASN A 167 -0.79 0.25 17.84
C ASN A 167 -2.31 0.36 18.03
N ALA A 168 -3.11 -0.42 17.31
CA ALA A 168 -4.56 -0.41 17.45
C ALA A 168 -4.96 -0.77 18.90
N ARG A 169 -6.08 -0.21 19.37
CA ARG A 169 -6.55 -0.38 20.75
C ARG A 169 -6.62 -1.86 21.20
N PRO A 170 -7.14 -2.80 20.38
CA PRO A 170 -7.11 -4.22 20.72
C PRO A 170 -5.72 -4.79 20.98
N HIS A 171 -4.72 -4.42 20.17
CA HIS A 171 -3.34 -4.94 20.24
C HIS A 171 -2.55 -4.44 21.46
N ARG A 172 -3.03 -3.37 22.09
CA ARG A 172 -2.39 -2.74 23.26
C ARG A 172 -3.17 -2.95 24.54
N ALA A 173 -4.27 -3.70 24.50
CA ALA A 173 -5.03 -4.03 25.70
C ALA A 173 -4.22 -4.89 26.68
N ARG A 174 -4.51 -4.75 27.98
CA ARG A 174 -3.82 -5.48 29.05
C ARG A 174 -3.83 -6.99 28.84
N ILE A 175 -4.97 -7.56 28.43
CA ILE A 175 -5.10 -9.01 28.17
C ILE A 175 -4.15 -9.50 27.07
N VAL A 176 -3.94 -8.69 26.03
CA VAL A 176 -3.00 -8.97 24.95
C VAL A 176 -1.57 -8.90 25.44
N GLN A 177 -1.23 -7.89 26.26
CA GLN A 177 0.10 -7.77 26.85
C GLN A 177 0.43 -8.95 27.77
N VAL A 178 -0.54 -9.42 28.56
CA VAL A 178 -0.38 -10.62 29.39
C VAL A 178 -0.13 -11.83 28.50
N ALA A 179 -1.00 -12.09 27.52
CA ALA A 179 -0.84 -13.23 26.59
C ALA A 179 0.52 -13.19 25.87
N LEU A 180 0.95 -12.04 25.36
CA LEU A 180 2.25 -11.93 24.69
C LEU A 180 3.46 -12.15 25.62
N ASN A 181 3.29 -12.06 26.94
CA ASN A 181 4.34 -12.31 27.92
C ASN A 181 4.22 -13.68 28.61
N GLU A 182 3.12 -14.41 28.41
CA GLU A 182 3.03 -15.81 28.81
C GLU A 182 4.08 -16.63 28.04
N GLY A 183 4.85 -17.45 28.76
CA GLY A 183 5.87 -18.33 28.18
C GLY A 183 7.14 -17.63 27.64
N LYS A 184 7.42 -16.40 28.05
CA LYS A 184 8.76 -15.80 27.94
C LYS A 184 9.66 -16.19 29.11
#